data_AF-A0A410G9Z3-F1
#
_entry.id   AF-A0A410G9Z3-F1
#
_cell.length_a   1.000
_cell.length_b   1.000
_cell.length_c   1.000
_cell.angle_alpha   90.00
_cell.angle_beta   90.00
_cell.angle_gamma   90.00
#
_symmetry.space_group_name_H-M   'P 1'
#
loop_
_entity.id
_entity.type
_entity.pdbx_description
1 polymer ?
#
loop_
_entity_poly.entity_id
_entity_poly.type
_entity_poly.pdbx_seq_one_letter_code
_entity_poly.pdbx_strand_id
1 'polypeptide(L)'
;MDAASKTEEAAVRQRLDSWIAAFLAKDTDAIMAHYATDVVAYDAIQQLQFKGKEAYRKHWEACMQMCQGPGMFEVKEAATHAVQDLAVVHALVYCGGTDDAGQTQGAWMRMTTTYRQIGGEWLIVHEHFSAPFDMQTGKALFDIAPDNQQKTRAIPLGMSAVTPHLVCDGASDAIAFYQKAFGAQEEGRMDMPDGKLAHASIRIGGAAIMLVDEFPQWGSFSPKTLKGTPVTVHLYVQDADAAMKKAVEAGAREIMAVQEMFWGDRYGVLEDPYGHRWSVATHVRDLTPEQIKEGAMQMMQDQPGCTDQQKAQ
;
A
#
# COMPACT_ATOMS: atom_id res chain seq x y z
N MET A 1 -15.08 -41.64 3.08
CA MET A 1 -14.77 -41.31 1.67
C MET A 1 -14.72 -42.61 0.89
N ASP A 2 -15.54 -42.72 -0.15
CA ASP A 2 -15.66 -43.89 -1.03
C ASP A 2 -14.45 -43.99 -1.99
N ALA A 3 -14.17 -45.17 -2.52
CA ALA A 3 -13.04 -45.44 -3.44
C ALA A 3 -13.12 -44.65 -4.75
N ALA A 4 -14.33 -44.36 -5.24
CA ALA A 4 -14.55 -43.52 -6.44
C ALA A 4 -13.99 -42.10 -6.25
N SER A 5 -14.31 -41.46 -5.11
CA SER A 5 -13.81 -40.12 -4.74
C SER A 5 -12.28 -40.06 -4.68
N LYS A 6 -11.62 -41.12 -4.20
CA LYS A 6 -10.14 -41.19 -4.21
C LYS A 6 -9.55 -41.26 -5.62
N THR A 7 -10.21 -41.95 -6.54
CA THR A 7 -9.79 -42.04 -7.96
C THR A 7 -9.97 -40.70 -8.66
N GLU A 8 -11.09 -40.02 -8.42
CA GLU A 8 -11.39 -38.68 -8.98
C GLU A 8 -10.39 -37.64 -8.46
N GLU A 9 -10.10 -37.63 -7.15
CA GLU A 9 -9.08 -36.75 -6.58
C GLU A 9 -7.69 -37.00 -7.18
N ALA A 10 -7.31 -38.26 -7.42
CA ALA A 10 -6.02 -38.60 -8.04
C ALA A 10 -5.93 -38.08 -9.49
N ALA A 11 -7.01 -38.21 -10.27
CA ALA A 11 -7.08 -37.66 -11.62
C ALA A 11 -6.95 -36.13 -11.64
N VAL A 12 -7.61 -35.45 -10.69
CA VAL A 12 -7.53 -33.98 -10.56
C VAL A 12 -6.13 -33.51 -10.15
N ARG A 13 -5.46 -34.22 -9.22
CA ARG A 13 -4.06 -33.93 -8.87
C ARG A 13 -3.13 -34.06 -10.08
N GLN A 14 -3.30 -35.09 -10.90
CA GLN A 14 -2.54 -35.24 -12.14
C GLN A 14 -2.78 -34.09 -13.13
N ARG A 15 -4.02 -33.56 -13.19
CA ARG A 15 -4.31 -32.38 -14.01
C ARG A 15 -3.61 -31.14 -13.49
N LEU A 16 -3.54 -30.95 -12.17
CA LEU A 16 -2.78 -29.85 -11.58
C LEU A 16 -1.28 -29.99 -11.89
N ASP A 17 -0.69 -31.16 -11.72
CA ASP A 17 0.74 -31.39 -12.02
C ASP A 17 1.08 -31.09 -13.49
N SER A 18 0.22 -31.53 -14.41
CA SER A 18 0.35 -31.25 -15.84
C SER A 18 0.18 -29.76 -16.15
N TRP A 19 -0.71 -29.06 -15.45
CA TRP A 19 -0.88 -27.62 -15.61
C TRP A 19 0.35 -26.85 -15.10
N ILE A 20 0.92 -27.26 -13.96
CA ILE A 20 2.16 -26.69 -13.41
C ILE A 20 3.31 -26.89 -14.39
N ALA A 21 3.43 -28.07 -15.00
CA ALA A 21 4.44 -28.33 -16.02
C ALA A 21 4.29 -27.38 -17.22
N ALA A 22 3.06 -27.13 -17.69
CA ALA A 22 2.78 -26.18 -18.76
C ALA A 22 3.14 -24.73 -18.36
N PHE A 23 2.82 -24.33 -17.13
CA PHE A 23 3.20 -23.04 -16.56
C PHE A 23 4.72 -22.84 -16.52
N LEU A 24 5.46 -23.82 -15.98
CA LEU A 24 6.93 -23.77 -15.88
C LEU A 24 7.59 -23.77 -17.27
N ALA A 25 6.99 -24.44 -18.25
CA ALA A 25 7.42 -24.41 -19.65
C ALA A 25 7.04 -23.11 -20.38
N LYS A 26 6.25 -22.22 -19.76
CA LYS A 26 5.67 -21.02 -20.36
C LYS A 26 4.86 -21.32 -21.63
N ASP A 27 4.27 -22.51 -21.71
CA ASP A 27 3.48 -22.94 -22.86
C ASP A 27 2.01 -22.53 -22.64
N THR A 28 1.64 -21.39 -23.21
CA THR A 28 0.27 -20.86 -23.06
C THR A 28 -0.77 -21.79 -23.70
N ASP A 29 -0.44 -22.49 -24.78
CA ASP A 29 -1.39 -23.42 -25.40
C ASP A 29 -1.64 -24.64 -24.52
N ALA A 30 -0.58 -25.20 -23.93
CA ALA A 30 -0.70 -26.28 -22.97
C ALA A 30 -1.44 -25.83 -21.70
N ILE A 31 -1.16 -24.64 -21.16
CA ILE A 31 -1.90 -24.04 -20.02
C ILE A 31 -3.39 -23.96 -20.36
N MET A 32 -3.72 -23.35 -21.50
CA MET A 32 -5.09 -23.14 -21.90
C MET A 32 -5.83 -24.45 -22.19
N ALA A 33 -5.15 -25.54 -22.54
CA ALA A 33 -5.77 -26.87 -22.70
C ALA A 33 -6.40 -27.41 -21.40
N HIS A 34 -6.04 -26.87 -20.23
CA HIS A 34 -6.67 -27.25 -18.96
C HIS A 34 -8.00 -26.56 -18.66
N TYR A 35 -8.35 -25.51 -19.39
CA TYR A 35 -9.52 -24.68 -19.09
C TYR A 35 -10.74 -25.03 -19.96
N ALA A 36 -11.91 -24.99 -19.33
CA ALA A 36 -13.19 -24.98 -20.02
C ALA A 36 -13.37 -23.67 -20.82
N THR A 37 -14.20 -23.71 -21.87
CA THR A 37 -14.44 -22.53 -22.73
C THR A 37 -15.11 -21.38 -21.98
N ASP A 38 -15.93 -21.70 -20.98
CA ASP A 38 -16.73 -20.79 -20.16
C ASP A 38 -16.10 -20.47 -18.79
N VAL A 39 -14.78 -20.71 -18.61
CA VAL A 39 -14.08 -20.43 -17.35
C VAL A 39 -14.32 -19.01 -16.84
N VAL A 40 -14.51 -18.86 -15.53
CA VAL A 40 -14.43 -17.57 -14.84
C VAL A 40 -13.20 -17.56 -13.94
N ALA A 41 -12.29 -16.61 -14.13
CA ALA A 41 -11.07 -16.50 -13.34
C ALA A 41 -11.02 -15.20 -12.54
N TYR A 42 -10.68 -15.29 -11.27
CA TYR A 42 -10.33 -14.18 -10.39
C TYR A 42 -8.81 -14.19 -10.21
N ASP A 43 -8.10 -13.57 -11.13
CA ASP A 43 -6.63 -13.52 -11.04
C ASP A 43 -6.18 -12.49 -9.99
N ALA A 44 -4.94 -12.62 -9.52
CA ALA A 44 -4.38 -11.79 -8.46
C ALA A 44 -4.15 -10.33 -8.89
N ILE A 45 -4.17 -10.05 -10.20
CA ILE A 45 -3.80 -8.75 -10.77
C ILE A 45 -4.75 -8.27 -11.88
N GLN A 46 -4.67 -6.98 -12.17
CA GLN A 46 -5.39 -6.27 -13.24
C GLN A 46 -6.90 -6.15 -13.05
N GLN A 47 -7.68 -7.18 -13.37
CA GLN A 47 -9.13 -7.09 -13.46
C GLN A 47 -9.79 -7.85 -12.30
N LEU A 48 -10.98 -7.39 -11.88
CA LEU A 48 -11.77 -8.10 -10.85
C LEU A 48 -12.10 -9.55 -11.26
N GLN A 49 -12.28 -9.79 -12.56
CA GLN A 49 -12.50 -11.12 -13.11
C GLN A 49 -12.26 -11.15 -14.62
N PHE A 50 -11.95 -12.33 -15.13
CA PHE A 50 -11.94 -12.67 -16.55
C PHE A 50 -13.04 -13.70 -16.81
N LYS A 51 -13.81 -13.51 -17.88
CA LYS A 51 -14.90 -14.43 -18.28
C LYS A 51 -14.64 -14.99 -19.66
N GLY A 52 -14.59 -16.31 -19.75
CA GLY A 52 -14.32 -17.06 -20.97
C GLY A 52 -12.83 -17.27 -21.23
N LYS A 53 -12.55 -18.40 -21.89
CA LYS A 53 -11.19 -18.90 -22.15
C LYS A 53 -10.33 -17.94 -22.97
N GLU A 54 -10.92 -17.26 -23.97
CA GLU A 54 -10.17 -16.32 -24.81
C GLU A 54 -9.74 -15.05 -24.05
N ALA A 55 -10.62 -14.51 -23.20
CA ALA A 55 -10.30 -13.36 -22.38
C ALA A 55 -9.18 -13.70 -21.39
N TYR A 56 -9.24 -14.89 -20.79
CA TYR A 56 -8.23 -15.32 -19.84
C TYR A 56 -6.91 -15.70 -20.51
N ARG A 57 -6.92 -16.26 -21.72
CA ARG A 57 -5.72 -16.49 -22.53
C ARG A 57 -4.93 -15.20 -22.75
N LYS A 58 -5.59 -14.12 -23.17
CA LYS A 58 -4.92 -12.82 -23.39
C LYS A 58 -4.24 -12.31 -22.12
N HIS A 59 -4.85 -12.56 -20.95
CA HIS A 59 -4.24 -12.24 -19.67
C HIS A 59 -2.97 -13.08 -19.42
N TRP A 60 -3.04 -14.40 -19.61
CA TRP A 60 -1.88 -15.29 -19.52
C TRP A 60 -0.73 -14.87 -20.44
N GLU A 61 -1.02 -14.52 -21.69
CA GLU A 61 0.00 -14.04 -22.66
C GLU A 61 0.70 -12.76 -22.16
N ALA A 62 -0.05 -11.82 -21.57
CA ALA A 62 0.52 -10.62 -20.97
C ALA A 62 1.37 -10.93 -19.73
N CYS A 63 0.90 -11.85 -18.87
CA CYS A 63 1.63 -12.30 -17.68
C CYS A 63 2.96 -12.96 -18.03
N MET A 64 3.00 -13.79 -19.09
CA MET A 64 4.23 -14.45 -19.55
C MET A 64 5.29 -13.45 -20.06
N GLN A 65 4.87 -12.29 -20.59
CA GLN A 65 5.81 -11.24 -21.01
C GLN A 65 6.43 -10.49 -19.83
N MET A 66 5.72 -10.39 -18.70
CA MET A 66 6.22 -9.71 -17.50
C MET A 66 7.26 -10.55 -16.74
N CYS A 67 7.20 -11.88 -16.83
CA CYS A 67 8.13 -12.79 -16.17
C CYS A 67 9.20 -13.29 -17.15
N GLN A 68 10.30 -12.54 -17.32
CA GLN A 68 11.34 -12.89 -18.31
C GLN A 68 12.22 -14.07 -17.88
N GLY A 69 12.64 -14.16 -16.61
CA GLY A 69 13.44 -15.29 -16.10
C GLY A 69 12.65 -16.60 -15.92
N PRO A 70 13.31 -17.71 -15.53
CA PRO A 70 12.65 -18.98 -15.22
C PRO A 70 11.46 -18.80 -14.28
N GLY A 71 10.32 -19.37 -14.65
CA GLY A 71 9.14 -19.36 -13.79
C GLY A 71 9.35 -20.26 -12.57
N MET A 72 8.80 -19.86 -11.43
CA MET A 72 8.70 -20.72 -10.25
C MET A 72 7.23 -20.93 -9.88
N PHE A 73 6.91 -22.14 -9.45
CA PHE A 73 5.59 -22.50 -8.95
C PHE A 73 5.73 -23.66 -7.97
N GLU A 74 5.87 -23.34 -6.69
CA GLU A 74 5.87 -24.33 -5.61
C GLU A 74 4.45 -24.45 -5.04
N VAL A 75 3.98 -25.67 -4.76
CA VAL A 75 2.67 -25.91 -4.14
C VAL A 75 2.86 -26.49 -2.75
N LYS A 76 2.23 -25.87 -1.74
CA LYS A 76 2.17 -26.33 -0.35
C LYS A 76 0.73 -26.45 0.13
N GLU A 77 0.53 -27.36 1.08
CA GLU A 77 -0.76 -27.57 1.75
C GLU A 77 -1.94 -27.76 0.78
N ALA A 78 -1.67 -28.41 -0.36
CA ALA A 78 -2.71 -28.71 -1.34
C ALA A 78 -3.72 -29.71 -0.77
N ALA A 79 -4.99 -29.31 -0.76
CA ALA A 79 -6.11 -30.20 -0.52
C ALA A 79 -6.94 -30.34 -1.79
N THR A 80 -7.36 -31.56 -2.08
CA THR A 80 -8.21 -31.89 -3.22
C THR A 80 -9.47 -32.55 -2.69
N HIS A 81 -10.62 -32.08 -3.15
CA HIS A 81 -11.92 -32.64 -2.81
C HIS A 81 -12.67 -32.89 -4.10
N ALA A 82 -13.02 -34.14 -4.38
CA ALA A 82 -13.77 -34.52 -5.58
C ALA A 82 -15.02 -35.32 -5.21
N VAL A 83 -16.13 -34.98 -5.87
CA VAL A 83 -17.41 -35.67 -5.77
C VAL A 83 -18.04 -35.70 -7.16
N GLN A 84 -18.19 -36.90 -7.72
CA GLN A 84 -18.81 -37.10 -9.04
C GLN A 84 -18.04 -36.34 -10.14
N ASP A 85 -18.69 -35.38 -10.80
CA ASP A 85 -18.17 -34.60 -11.92
C ASP A 85 -17.63 -33.23 -11.49
N LEU A 86 -17.54 -32.96 -10.20
CA LEU A 86 -17.02 -31.70 -9.65
C LEU A 86 -15.85 -31.95 -8.70
N ALA A 87 -14.81 -31.12 -8.81
CA ALA A 87 -13.70 -31.13 -7.86
C ALA A 87 -13.20 -29.73 -7.55
N VAL A 88 -12.63 -29.57 -6.36
CA VAL A 88 -11.98 -28.34 -5.91
C VAL A 88 -10.59 -28.68 -5.40
N VAL A 89 -9.61 -27.87 -5.79
CA VAL A 89 -8.28 -27.86 -5.19
C VAL A 89 -8.05 -26.49 -4.57
N HIS A 90 -7.53 -26.46 -3.35
CA HIS A 90 -6.99 -25.23 -2.77
C HIS A 90 -5.58 -25.48 -2.23
N ALA A 91 -4.71 -24.48 -2.33
CA ALA A 91 -3.31 -24.59 -1.91
C ALA A 91 -2.72 -23.22 -1.61
N LEU A 92 -1.57 -23.24 -0.92
CA LEU A 92 -0.63 -22.12 -0.89
C LEU A 92 0.37 -22.33 -2.02
N VAL A 93 0.63 -21.31 -2.83
CA VAL A 93 1.53 -21.39 -3.98
C VAL A 93 2.61 -20.33 -3.89
N TYR A 94 3.87 -20.69 -4.11
CA TYR A 94 4.96 -19.73 -4.28
C TYR A 94 5.20 -19.54 -5.76
N CYS A 95 4.79 -18.39 -6.29
CA CYS A 95 4.90 -18.08 -7.71
C CYS A 95 5.79 -16.86 -7.94
N GLY A 96 6.43 -16.82 -9.10
CA GLY A 96 7.33 -15.72 -9.46
C GLY A 96 8.26 -16.07 -10.61
N GLY A 97 9.33 -15.29 -10.72
CA GLY A 97 10.42 -15.54 -11.66
C GLY A 97 11.72 -14.93 -11.17
N THR A 98 12.79 -15.07 -11.93
CA THR A 98 14.00 -14.26 -11.68
C THR A 98 14.01 -13.04 -12.59
N ASP A 99 14.57 -11.94 -12.10
CA ASP A 99 14.90 -10.79 -12.94
C ASP A 99 16.20 -11.02 -13.74
N ASP A 100 16.59 -10.01 -14.53
CA ASP A 100 17.79 -10.04 -15.39
C ASP A 100 19.10 -10.17 -14.59
N ALA A 101 19.08 -9.87 -13.30
CA ALA A 101 20.22 -10.06 -12.39
C ALA A 101 20.23 -11.46 -11.74
N GLY A 102 19.25 -12.32 -12.08
CA GLY A 102 19.08 -13.64 -11.48
C GLY A 102 18.51 -13.60 -10.06
N GLN A 103 18.04 -12.45 -9.59
CA GLN A 103 17.42 -12.33 -8.27
C GLN A 103 15.99 -12.86 -8.33
N THR A 104 15.64 -13.71 -7.35
CA THR A 104 14.30 -14.29 -7.24
C THR A 104 13.30 -13.22 -6.84
N GLN A 105 12.29 -13.01 -7.70
CA GLN A 105 11.12 -12.20 -7.48
C GLN A 105 9.92 -13.15 -7.37
N GLY A 106 9.54 -13.51 -6.14
CA GLY A 106 8.44 -14.43 -5.89
C GLY A 106 7.71 -14.12 -4.60
N ALA A 107 6.47 -14.59 -4.52
CA ALA A 107 5.61 -14.39 -3.37
C ALA A 107 4.72 -15.61 -3.13
N TRP A 108 4.37 -15.83 -1.87
CA TRP A 108 3.31 -16.78 -1.52
C TRP A 108 1.94 -16.17 -1.84
N MET A 109 1.11 -16.92 -2.54
CA MET A 109 -0.29 -16.62 -2.85
C MET A 109 -1.18 -17.78 -2.43
N ARG A 110 -2.48 -17.52 -2.42
CA ARG A 110 -3.52 -18.54 -2.23
C ARG A 110 -4.10 -18.88 -3.59
N MET A 111 -4.27 -20.17 -3.85
CA MET A 111 -4.88 -20.68 -5.07
C MET A 111 -6.13 -21.48 -4.72
N THR A 112 -7.19 -21.30 -5.50
CA THR A 112 -8.34 -22.19 -5.53
C THR A 112 -8.73 -22.46 -6.98
N THR A 113 -8.71 -23.71 -7.40
CA THR A 113 -9.13 -24.15 -8.73
C THR A 113 -10.32 -25.10 -8.60
N THR A 114 -11.36 -24.85 -9.38
CA THR A 114 -12.55 -25.71 -9.46
C THR A 114 -12.59 -26.37 -10.83
N TYR A 115 -12.77 -27.68 -10.84
CA TYR A 115 -12.78 -28.52 -12.02
C TYR A 115 -14.18 -29.11 -12.23
N ARG A 116 -14.57 -29.27 -13.49
CA ARG A 116 -15.73 -30.07 -13.90
C ARG A 116 -15.29 -31.12 -14.91
N GLN A 117 -15.87 -32.31 -14.85
CA GLN A 117 -15.67 -33.33 -15.86
C GLN A 117 -16.54 -33.02 -17.11
N ILE A 118 -15.90 -32.74 -18.23
CA ILE A 118 -16.54 -32.35 -19.50
C ILE A 118 -15.93 -33.20 -20.61
N GLY A 119 -16.76 -33.95 -21.34
CA GLY A 119 -16.27 -34.81 -22.43
C GLY A 119 -15.30 -35.91 -21.99
N GLY A 120 -15.37 -36.33 -20.72
CA GLY A 120 -14.44 -37.30 -20.12
C GLY A 120 -13.17 -36.69 -19.54
N GLU A 121 -12.94 -35.38 -19.70
CA GLU A 121 -11.76 -34.68 -19.20
C GLU A 121 -12.10 -33.77 -18.02
N TRP A 122 -11.19 -33.68 -17.06
CA TRP A 122 -11.27 -32.69 -15.97
C TRP A 122 -10.73 -31.34 -16.45
N LEU A 123 -11.61 -30.36 -16.57
CA LEU A 123 -11.29 -29.01 -17.01
C LEU A 123 -11.57 -27.99 -15.90
N ILE A 124 -10.70 -26.98 -15.79
CA ILE A 124 -10.87 -25.86 -14.87
C ILE A 124 -12.02 -24.99 -15.37
N VAL A 125 -13.06 -24.88 -14.54
CA VAL A 125 -14.24 -24.02 -14.78
C VAL A 125 -14.21 -22.74 -13.95
N HIS A 126 -13.46 -22.74 -12.85
CA HIS A 126 -13.21 -21.54 -12.06
C HIS A 126 -11.80 -21.56 -11.45
N GLU A 127 -11.18 -20.39 -11.36
CA GLU A 127 -9.89 -20.21 -10.71
C GLU A 127 -9.86 -18.91 -9.91
N HIS A 128 -9.16 -18.94 -8.77
CA HIS A 128 -8.93 -17.79 -7.91
C HIS A 128 -7.50 -17.78 -7.39
N PHE A 129 -6.75 -16.73 -7.72
CA PHE A 129 -5.44 -16.42 -7.16
C PHE A 129 -5.52 -15.12 -6.36
N SER A 130 -4.90 -15.08 -5.18
CA SER A 130 -4.87 -13.85 -4.41
C SER A 130 -3.81 -13.82 -3.32
N ALA A 131 -3.32 -12.61 -3.03
CA ALA A 131 -2.55 -12.28 -1.84
C ALA A 131 -3.44 -11.52 -0.83
N PRO A 132 -3.26 -11.70 0.49
CA PRO A 132 -3.88 -10.83 1.46
C PRO A 132 -3.29 -9.41 1.36
N PHE A 133 -3.99 -8.43 1.89
CA PHE A 133 -3.51 -7.05 1.97
C PHE A 133 -3.56 -6.55 3.41
N ASP A 134 -2.71 -5.58 3.68
CA ASP A 134 -2.69 -4.88 4.95
C ASP A 134 -3.82 -3.86 4.99
N MET A 135 -4.72 -3.99 5.98
CA MET A 135 -5.91 -3.13 6.09
C MET A 135 -5.57 -1.65 6.34
N GLN A 136 -4.40 -1.35 6.91
CA GLN A 136 -4.00 0.02 7.25
C GLN A 136 -3.41 0.75 6.04
N THR A 137 -2.54 0.08 5.28
CA THR A 137 -1.80 0.66 4.15
C THR A 137 -2.44 0.38 2.80
N GLY A 138 -3.36 -0.58 2.72
CA GLY A 138 -3.98 -1.04 1.47
C GLY A 138 -3.04 -1.84 0.56
N LYS A 139 -1.83 -2.18 1.02
CA LYS A 139 -0.81 -2.86 0.21
C LYS A 139 -0.93 -4.38 0.32
N ALA A 140 -0.70 -5.07 -0.80
CA ALA A 140 -0.59 -6.53 -0.82
C ALA A 140 0.59 -7.01 0.04
N LEU A 141 0.40 -8.12 0.74
CA LEU A 141 1.38 -8.75 1.63
C LEU A 141 2.07 -9.90 0.90
N PHE A 142 3.18 -9.61 0.23
CA PHE A 142 3.96 -10.60 -0.55
C PHE A 142 5.09 -11.27 0.23
N ASP A 143 5.41 -10.77 1.42
CA ASP A 143 6.55 -11.20 2.24
C ASP A 143 6.16 -12.14 3.40
N ILE A 144 4.94 -12.66 3.37
CA ILE A 144 4.45 -13.66 4.32
C ILE A 144 4.73 -15.08 3.81
N ALA A 145 4.95 -16.02 4.72
CA ALA A 145 5.22 -17.42 4.40
C ALA A 145 4.36 -18.37 5.26
N PRO A 146 4.04 -19.60 4.79
CA PRO A 146 3.14 -20.54 5.46
C PRO A 146 3.53 -20.87 6.91
N ASP A 147 4.82 -21.00 7.19
CA ASP A 147 5.32 -21.44 8.50
C ASP A 147 5.47 -20.31 9.54
N ASN A 148 5.00 -19.09 9.21
CA ASN A 148 4.95 -17.92 10.10
C ASN A 148 6.22 -17.68 10.95
N GLN A 149 7.41 -18.02 10.44
CA GLN A 149 8.60 -17.28 10.85
C GLN A 149 8.48 -15.92 10.17
N GLN A 150 7.78 -14.98 10.81
CA GLN A 150 7.83 -13.59 10.42
C GLN A 150 9.31 -13.20 10.39
N LYS A 151 9.89 -13.20 9.18
CA LYS A 151 11.22 -12.69 8.98
C LYS A 151 11.13 -11.23 9.41
N THR A 152 11.84 -10.87 10.47
CA THR A 152 11.75 -9.52 11.04
C THR A 152 11.92 -8.51 9.92
N ARG A 153 10.87 -7.74 9.64
CA ARG A 153 10.94 -6.72 8.61
C ARG A 153 11.89 -5.64 9.09
N ALA A 154 12.85 -5.27 8.25
CA ALA A 154 13.77 -4.18 8.56
C ALA A 154 13.01 -2.84 8.75
N ILE A 155 11.92 -2.66 8.01
CA ILE A 155 10.95 -1.57 8.20
C ILE A 155 9.66 -2.20 8.75
N PRO A 156 9.23 -1.85 9.97
CA PRO A 156 8.01 -2.39 10.56
C PRO A 156 6.77 -2.17 9.69
N LEU A 157 5.78 -3.05 9.83
CA LEU A 157 4.48 -2.87 9.17
C LEU A 157 3.84 -1.55 9.61
N GLY A 158 3.24 -0.82 8.67
CA GLY A 158 2.63 0.48 8.94
C GLY A 158 3.60 1.66 9.10
N MET A 159 4.92 1.41 9.03
CA MET A 159 5.95 2.46 9.04
C MET A 159 6.48 2.73 7.63
N SER A 160 6.87 3.98 7.39
CA SER A 160 7.68 4.36 6.24
C SER A 160 9.15 4.46 6.62
N ALA A 161 10.05 4.32 5.63
CA ALA A 161 11.49 4.47 5.83
C ALA A 161 11.87 5.83 6.47
N VAL A 162 11.07 6.87 6.19
CA VAL A 162 11.15 8.17 6.83
C VAL A 162 9.88 8.37 7.65
N THR A 163 10.02 8.59 8.96
CA THR A 163 8.92 8.84 9.89
C THR A 163 9.26 10.08 10.71
N PRO A 164 8.48 11.16 10.63
CA PRO A 164 8.72 12.35 11.45
C PRO A 164 8.63 12.02 12.94
N HIS A 165 9.50 12.65 13.73
CA HIS A 165 9.49 12.57 15.19
C HIS A 165 9.35 13.98 15.75
N LEU A 166 8.18 14.29 16.32
CA LEU A 166 7.85 15.62 16.82
C LEU A 166 8.19 15.72 18.31
N VAL A 167 9.07 16.66 18.64
CA VAL A 167 9.40 17.01 20.03
C VAL A 167 8.46 18.10 20.48
N CYS A 168 7.76 17.89 21.59
CA CYS A 168 6.80 18.85 22.13
C CYS A 168 7.08 19.14 23.60
N ASP A 169 6.84 20.36 24.04
CA ASP A 169 6.64 20.66 25.46
C ASP A 169 5.18 20.34 25.79
N GLY A 170 4.93 19.14 26.34
CA GLY A 170 3.58 18.59 26.55
C GLY A 170 3.12 17.68 25.41
N ALA A 171 3.89 16.66 25.05
CA ALA A 171 3.60 15.79 23.91
C ALA A 171 2.28 15.00 24.05
N SER A 172 1.87 14.65 25.26
CA SER A 172 0.55 14.03 25.52
C SER A 172 -0.61 14.91 25.10
N ASP A 173 -0.54 16.21 25.41
CA ASP A 173 -1.55 17.17 24.99
C ASP A 173 -1.48 17.42 23.47
N ALA A 174 -0.29 17.27 22.87
CA ALA A 174 -0.12 17.35 21.41
C ALA A 174 -0.84 16.21 20.70
N ILE A 175 -0.78 14.99 21.22
CA ILE A 175 -1.58 13.86 20.72
C ILE A 175 -3.07 14.19 20.77
N ALA A 176 -3.56 14.71 21.89
CA ALA A 176 -4.97 15.09 22.03
C ALA A 176 -5.38 16.21 21.05
N PHE A 177 -4.48 17.16 20.77
CA PHE A 177 -4.69 18.16 19.73
C PHE A 177 -4.76 17.49 18.34
N TYR A 178 -3.82 16.63 17.97
CA TYR A 178 -3.82 15.98 16.65
C TYR A 178 -5.02 15.05 16.44
N GLN A 179 -5.51 14.38 17.49
CA GLN A 179 -6.77 13.63 17.47
C GLN A 179 -7.94 14.56 17.09
N LYS A 180 -8.03 15.72 17.74
CA LYS A 180 -9.10 16.70 17.50
C LYS A 180 -8.98 17.41 16.15
N ALA A 181 -7.77 17.82 15.75
CA ALA A 181 -7.53 18.62 14.55
C ALA A 181 -7.53 17.76 13.28
N PHE A 182 -6.80 16.65 13.29
CA PHE A 182 -6.50 15.85 12.10
C PHE A 182 -7.08 14.43 12.15
N GLY A 183 -7.81 14.08 13.21
CA GLY A 183 -8.35 12.73 13.37
C GLY A 183 -7.27 11.69 13.62
N ALA A 184 -6.17 12.08 14.27
CA ALA A 184 -5.09 11.16 14.60
C ALA A 184 -5.58 9.97 15.43
N GLN A 185 -4.96 8.81 15.24
CA GLN A 185 -5.18 7.61 16.05
C GLN A 185 -3.90 7.28 16.81
N GLU A 186 -3.98 7.10 18.12
CA GLU A 186 -2.83 6.71 18.93
C GLU A 186 -2.64 5.19 18.85
N GLU A 187 -1.45 4.75 18.44
CA GLU A 187 -1.15 3.33 18.22
C GLU A 187 -0.41 2.70 19.41
N GLY A 188 0.35 3.52 20.14
CA GLY A 188 1.07 3.10 21.33
C GLY A 188 1.84 4.25 21.96
N ARG A 189 2.06 4.16 23.27
CA ARG A 189 2.80 5.15 24.05
C ARG A 189 3.65 4.48 25.13
N MET A 190 4.70 5.20 25.54
CA MET A 190 5.58 4.87 26.65
C MET A 190 5.77 6.13 27.48
N ASP A 191 5.24 6.10 28.69
CA ASP A 191 5.39 7.19 29.66
C ASP A 191 6.62 6.95 30.56
N MET A 192 7.25 8.03 30.96
CA MET A 192 8.30 8.07 31.98
C MET A 192 7.66 8.04 33.38
N PRO A 193 8.42 7.64 34.43
CA PRO A 193 7.92 7.66 35.81
C PRO A 193 7.47 9.03 36.32
N ASP A 194 7.98 10.12 35.75
CA ASP A 194 7.62 11.50 36.07
C ASP A 194 6.38 12.01 35.29
N GLY A 195 5.79 11.17 34.44
CA GLY A 195 4.61 11.49 33.63
C GLY A 195 4.90 12.13 32.27
N LYS A 196 6.18 12.39 31.93
CA LYS A 196 6.56 12.81 30.58
C LYS A 196 6.44 11.66 29.57
N LEU A 197 6.16 11.98 28.32
CA LEU A 197 6.10 11.03 27.22
C LEU A 197 7.52 10.70 26.73
N ALA A 198 7.99 9.48 27.01
CA ALA A 198 9.27 8.99 26.45
C ALA A 198 9.15 8.73 24.94
N HIS A 199 8.00 8.25 24.51
CA HIS A 199 7.70 7.95 23.11
C HIS A 199 6.19 7.72 22.92
N ALA A 200 5.64 8.15 21.79
CA ALA A 200 4.40 7.61 21.26
C ALA A 200 4.43 7.54 19.74
N SER A 201 3.54 6.73 19.19
CA SER A 201 3.24 6.70 17.76
C SER A 201 1.77 6.99 17.54
N ILE A 202 1.50 7.91 16.63
CA ILE A 202 0.16 8.21 16.14
C ILE A 202 0.09 8.01 14.63
N ARG A 203 -1.12 7.79 14.11
CA ARG A 203 -1.40 7.69 12.68
C ARG A 203 -2.33 8.79 12.22
N ILE A 204 -1.94 9.50 11.15
CA ILE A 204 -2.74 10.55 10.49
C ILE A 204 -2.77 10.26 9.00
N GLY A 205 -3.96 10.10 8.41
CA GLY A 205 -4.09 9.85 6.97
C GLY A 205 -3.33 8.61 6.46
N GLY A 206 -3.13 7.61 7.31
CA GLY A 206 -2.33 6.41 7.01
C GLY A 206 -0.83 6.54 7.28
N ALA A 207 -0.30 7.74 7.50
CA ALA A 207 1.12 7.96 7.83
C ALA A 207 1.37 7.87 9.34
N ALA A 208 2.47 7.22 9.74
CA ALA A 208 2.93 7.19 11.12
C ALA A 208 3.69 8.48 11.45
N ILE A 209 3.49 8.98 12.67
CA ILE A 209 4.22 10.11 13.25
C ILE A 209 4.57 9.74 14.68
N MET A 210 5.82 9.96 15.07
CA MET A 210 6.29 9.72 16.42
C MET A 210 6.26 11.01 17.23
N LEU A 211 6.02 10.90 18.53
CA LEU A 211 6.04 12.02 19.46
C LEU A 211 6.90 11.70 20.69
N VAL A 212 7.52 12.73 21.22
CA VAL A 212 8.30 12.68 22.46
C VAL A 212 8.20 14.02 23.17
N ASP A 213 8.21 13.99 24.51
CA ASP A 213 8.35 15.21 25.28
C ASP A 213 9.75 15.84 25.12
N GLU A 214 9.86 17.11 25.44
CA GLU A 214 11.15 17.77 25.50
C GLU A 214 12.03 17.20 26.63
N PHE A 215 13.26 16.84 26.28
CA PHE A 215 14.30 16.37 27.21
C PHE A 215 15.62 17.12 26.94
N PRO A 216 15.80 18.34 27.50
CA PRO A 216 17.00 19.15 27.29
C PRO A 216 18.29 18.42 27.71
N GLN A 217 18.21 17.57 28.72
CA GLN A 217 19.33 16.75 29.20
C GLN A 217 19.85 15.75 28.15
N TRP A 218 19.05 15.42 27.13
CA TRP A 218 19.40 14.53 26.02
C TRP A 218 19.50 15.29 24.68
N GLY A 219 19.50 16.62 24.72
CA GLY A 219 19.57 17.46 23.52
C GLY A 219 18.29 17.43 22.67
N SER A 220 17.15 17.01 23.23
CA SER A 220 15.85 17.02 22.56
C SER A 220 15.10 18.30 22.91
N PHE A 221 14.84 19.15 21.93
CA PHE A 221 14.24 20.47 22.10
C PHE A 221 13.00 20.65 21.23
N SER A 222 11.94 21.22 21.80
CA SER A 222 10.71 21.58 21.10
C SER A 222 10.90 22.86 20.27
N PRO A 223 10.03 23.10 19.27
CA PRO A 223 10.03 24.36 18.51
C PRO A 223 9.89 25.60 19.39
N LYS A 224 9.14 25.52 20.50
CA LYS A 224 8.98 26.64 21.44
C LYS A 224 10.31 27.02 22.10
N THR A 225 11.06 26.04 22.59
CA THR A 225 12.38 26.27 23.19
C THR A 225 13.38 26.79 22.15
N LEU A 226 13.32 26.28 20.92
CA LEU A 226 14.14 26.75 19.80
C LEU A 226 13.66 28.08 19.18
N LYS A 227 12.49 28.58 19.58
CA LYS A 227 11.82 29.78 19.03
C LYS A 227 11.54 29.70 17.53
N GLY A 228 11.26 28.49 17.04
CA GLY A 228 10.88 28.23 15.65
C GLY A 228 11.06 26.78 15.26
N THR A 229 10.51 26.44 14.09
CA THR A 229 10.75 25.15 13.43
C THR A 229 11.20 25.37 11.99
N PRO A 230 12.27 24.68 11.54
CA PRO A 230 12.71 24.75 10.14
C PRO A 230 11.96 23.75 9.24
N VAL A 231 11.14 22.86 9.82
CA VAL A 231 10.43 21.81 9.08
C VAL A 231 8.94 22.12 9.06
N THR A 232 8.32 21.94 7.90
CA THR A 232 6.86 21.91 7.74
C THR A 232 6.44 20.49 7.39
N VAL A 233 5.53 19.91 8.18
CA VAL A 233 4.94 18.62 7.86
C VAL A 233 3.82 18.84 6.85
N HIS A 234 3.88 18.16 5.71
CA HIS A 234 2.90 18.30 4.64
C HIS A 234 1.82 17.22 4.74
N LEU A 235 0.56 17.64 4.84
CA LEU A 235 -0.59 16.77 5.03
C LEU A 235 -1.60 16.96 3.89
N TYR A 236 -1.71 15.96 3.02
CA TYR A 236 -2.81 15.90 2.08
C TYR A 236 -4.09 15.43 2.78
N VAL A 237 -5.20 16.11 2.46
CA VAL A 237 -6.54 15.82 2.97
C VAL A 237 -7.56 15.91 1.84
N GLN A 238 -8.71 15.27 2.04
CA GLN A 238 -9.82 15.34 1.09
C GLN A 238 -10.39 16.77 0.95
N ASP A 239 -10.33 17.58 2.01
CA ASP A 239 -10.80 18.96 2.03
C ASP A 239 -9.90 19.83 2.92
N ALA A 240 -9.08 20.67 2.29
CA ALA A 240 -8.12 21.54 2.96
C ALA A 240 -8.79 22.67 3.78
N ASP A 241 -9.93 23.22 3.33
CA ASP A 241 -10.65 24.27 4.08
C ASP A 241 -11.24 23.70 5.37
N ALA A 242 -11.89 22.54 5.26
CA ALA A 242 -12.48 21.87 6.42
C ALA A 242 -11.40 21.47 7.43
N ALA A 243 -10.26 20.96 6.97
CA ALA A 243 -9.13 20.61 7.82
C ALA A 243 -8.52 21.84 8.50
N MET A 244 -8.30 22.94 7.76
CA MET A 244 -7.78 24.20 8.30
C MET A 244 -8.71 24.73 9.39
N LYS A 245 -10.00 24.84 9.09
CA LYS A 245 -11.01 25.32 10.05
C LYS A 245 -11.01 24.48 11.33
N LYS A 246 -11.04 23.16 11.21
CA LYS A 246 -11.05 22.23 12.35
C LYS A 246 -9.78 22.34 13.19
N ALA A 247 -8.62 22.52 12.57
CA ALA A 247 -7.36 22.70 13.28
C ALA A 247 -7.30 24.05 14.03
N VAL A 248 -7.78 25.13 13.41
CA VAL A 248 -7.87 26.45 14.05
C VAL A 248 -8.84 26.42 15.24
N GLU A 249 -10.02 25.79 15.09
CA GLU A 249 -10.97 25.58 16.19
C GLU A 249 -10.37 24.75 17.34
N ALA A 250 -9.45 23.83 17.03
CA ALA A 250 -8.71 23.04 18.01
C ALA A 250 -7.53 23.80 18.66
N GLY A 251 -7.22 25.03 18.23
CA GLY A 251 -6.21 25.90 18.82
C GLY A 251 -4.98 26.17 17.95
N ALA A 252 -4.95 25.71 16.70
CA ALA A 252 -3.88 26.10 15.78
C ALA A 252 -3.98 27.57 15.39
N ARG A 253 -2.84 28.16 15.03
CA ARG A 253 -2.75 29.50 14.46
C ARG A 253 -2.59 29.40 12.96
N GLU A 254 -3.49 30.04 12.21
CA GLU A 254 -3.35 30.19 10.77
C GLU A 254 -2.12 31.05 10.45
N ILE A 255 -1.24 30.54 9.58
CA ILE A 255 -0.04 31.23 9.07
C ILE A 255 -0.27 31.72 7.65
N MET A 256 -0.96 30.90 6.86
CA MET A 256 -1.34 31.17 5.48
C MET A 256 -2.73 30.58 5.25
N ALA A 257 -3.68 31.45 4.94
CA ALA A 257 -5.04 31.04 4.59
C ALA A 257 -5.04 30.07 3.40
N VAL A 258 -6.00 29.14 3.40
CA VAL A 258 -6.14 28.18 2.30
C VAL A 258 -6.53 28.91 1.02
N GLN A 259 -5.75 28.70 -0.03
CA GLN A 259 -5.98 29.27 -1.34
C GLN A 259 -5.53 28.32 -2.45
N GLU A 260 -5.97 28.59 -3.68
CA GLU A 260 -5.45 27.87 -4.84
C GLU A 260 -4.03 28.30 -5.16
N MET A 261 -3.16 27.32 -5.36
CA MET A 261 -1.75 27.54 -5.67
C MET A 261 -1.46 27.20 -7.12
N PHE A 262 -0.43 27.86 -7.67
CA PHE A 262 -0.07 27.72 -9.08
C PHE A 262 0.27 26.28 -9.47
N TRP A 263 0.71 25.43 -8.53
CA TRP A 263 1.02 24.03 -8.73
C TRP A 263 -0.18 23.07 -8.66
N GLY A 264 -1.41 23.60 -8.56
CA GLY A 264 -2.62 22.80 -8.69
C GLY A 264 -3.20 22.24 -7.40
N ASP A 265 -2.71 22.68 -6.25
CA ASP A 265 -3.31 22.38 -4.96
C ASP A 265 -4.13 23.54 -4.41
N ARG A 266 -5.15 23.20 -3.63
CA ARG A 266 -5.74 24.08 -2.63
C ARG A 266 -4.98 23.89 -1.32
N TYR A 267 -4.23 24.91 -0.90
CA TYR A 267 -3.15 24.78 0.08
C TYR A 267 -3.17 25.91 1.12
N GLY A 268 -2.87 25.59 2.38
CA GLY A 268 -2.66 26.55 3.46
C GLY A 268 -1.62 26.06 4.47
N VAL A 269 -1.21 26.95 5.38
CA VAL A 269 -0.22 26.67 6.42
C VAL A 269 -0.74 27.10 7.78
N LEU A 270 -0.56 26.25 8.78
CA LEU A 270 -0.87 26.52 10.18
C LEU A 270 0.32 26.18 11.07
N GLU A 271 0.36 26.80 12.25
CA GLU A 271 1.25 26.44 13.34
C GLU A 271 0.41 25.85 14.46
N ASP A 272 0.77 24.65 14.91
CA ASP A 272 0.06 24.00 16.00
C ASP A 272 0.44 24.61 17.37
N PRO A 273 -0.32 24.30 18.45
CA PRO A 273 -0.05 24.85 19.78
C PRO A 273 1.34 24.54 20.35
N TYR A 274 2.09 23.61 19.75
CA TYR A 274 3.42 23.16 20.18
C TYR A 274 4.54 23.75 19.32
N GLY A 275 4.17 24.58 18.34
CA GLY A 275 5.08 25.35 17.49
C GLY A 275 5.54 24.62 16.23
N HIS A 276 4.98 23.44 15.92
CA HIS A 276 5.27 22.78 14.64
C HIS A 276 4.44 23.39 13.53
N ARG A 277 5.03 23.47 12.33
CA ARG A 277 4.34 23.95 11.13
C ARG A 277 3.77 22.78 10.36
N TRP A 278 2.52 22.95 9.95
CA TRP A 278 1.81 22.02 9.09
C TRP A 278 1.33 22.75 7.86
N SER A 279 1.48 22.12 6.71
CA SER A 279 0.73 22.52 5.52
C SER A 279 -0.37 21.51 5.27
N VAL A 280 -1.55 22.02 4.93
CA VAL A 280 -2.71 21.21 4.56
C VAL A 280 -3.03 21.46 3.11
N ALA A 281 -3.22 20.40 2.34
CA ALA A 281 -3.46 20.51 0.91
C ALA A 281 -4.51 19.52 0.41
N THR A 282 -5.26 19.95 -0.59
CA THR A 282 -6.09 19.08 -1.43
C THR A 282 -5.64 19.29 -2.86
N HIS A 283 -5.28 18.21 -3.54
CA HIS A 283 -4.94 18.28 -4.96
C HIS A 283 -6.21 18.55 -5.77
N VAL A 284 -6.24 19.63 -6.56
CA VAL A 284 -7.44 20.05 -7.29
C VAL A 284 -7.30 19.96 -8.82
N ARG A 285 -6.08 20.00 -9.35
CA ARG A 285 -5.83 19.86 -10.80
C ARG A 285 -4.43 19.34 -11.11
N ASP A 286 -4.36 18.45 -12.10
CA ASP A 286 -3.10 18.03 -12.71
C ASP A 286 -2.58 19.14 -13.65
N LEU A 287 -1.27 19.40 -13.60
CA LEU A 287 -0.59 20.38 -14.45
C LEU A 287 0.72 19.82 -14.99
N THR A 288 1.12 20.26 -16.18
CA THR A 288 2.46 19.95 -16.70
C THR A 288 3.53 20.78 -16.00
N PRO A 289 4.80 20.34 -15.98
CA PRO A 289 5.90 21.13 -15.43
C PRO A 289 6.00 22.55 -16.01
N GLU A 290 5.69 22.73 -17.29
CA GLU A 290 5.67 24.02 -17.97
C GLU A 290 4.56 24.93 -17.41
N GLN A 291 3.34 24.40 -17.23
CA GLN A 291 2.23 25.15 -16.64
C GLN A 291 2.52 25.58 -15.21
N ILE A 292 3.13 24.70 -14.40
CA ILE A 292 3.56 25.02 -13.04
C ILE A 292 4.61 26.15 -13.07
N LYS A 293 5.58 26.07 -13.99
CA LYS A 293 6.64 27.08 -14.15
C LYS A 293 6.05 28.45 -14.56
N GLU A 294 5.13 28.47 -15.52
CA GLU A 294 4.44 29.69 -15.95
C GLU A 294 3.64 30.31 -14.81
N GLY A 295 2.86 29.50 -14.08
CA GLY A 295 2.10 29.96 -12.92
C GLY A 295 3.00 30.48 -11.77
N ALA A 296 4.17 29.87 -11.56
CA ALA A 296 5.16 30.35 -10.59
C ALA A 296 5.68 31.75 -10.96
N MET A 297 5.99 31.97 -12.25
CA MET A 297 6.47 33.27 -12.73
C MET A 297 5.41 34.38 -12.57
N GLN A 298 4.14 34.07 -12.85
CA GLN A 298 3.04 35.01 -12.67
C GLN A 298 2.90 35.41 -11.18
N MET A 299 2.86 34.42 -10.28
CA MET A 299 2.75 34.69 -8.84
C MET A 299 3.91 35.56 -8.30
N MET A 300 5.14 35.36 -8.81
CA MET A 300 6.30 36.18 -8.44
C MET A 300 6.19 37.64 -8.92
N GLN A 301 5.54 37.89 -10.05
CA GLN A 301 5.33 39.24 -10.59
C GLN A 301 4.26 40.01 -9.82
N ASP A 302 3.25 39.30 -9.29
CA ASP A 302 2.11 39.89 -8.58
C ASP A 302 2.39 40.23 -7.10
N GLN A 303 3.53 39.82 -6.53
CA GLN A 303 3.96 40.22 -5.18
C GLN A 303 4.90 41.45 -5.22
N PRO A 304 4.45 42.66 -4.83
CA PRO A 304 5.30 43.84 -4.78
C PRO A 304 6.30 43.70 -3.61
N GLY A 305 7.56 43.43 -3.91
CA GLY A 305 8.64 43.40 -2.92
C GLY A 305 9.87 42.57 -3.27
N CYS A 306 9.80 41.69 -4.27
CA CYS A 306 10.96 40.86 -4.66
C CYS A 306 11.86 41.52 -5.73
N THR A 307 11.32 42.47 -6.52
CA THR A 307 12.04 43.11 -7.63
C THR A 307 12.91 44.31 -7.24
N ASP A 308 12.74 44.89 -6.05
CA ASP A 308 13.47 46.10 -5.64
C ASP A 308 14.81 45.84 -4.92
N GLN A 309 15.11 44.59 -4.53
CA GLN A 309 16.39 44.26 -3.88
C GLN A 309 17.51 43.83 -4.84
N GLN A 310 17.23 43.66 -6.14
CA GLN A 310 18.25 43.27 -7.13
C GLN A 310 18.90 44.45 -7.88
N LYS A 311 18.59 45.71 -7.52
CA LYS A 311 19.23 46.91 -8.11
C LYS A 311 20.23 47.63 -7.19
N ALA A 312 20.57 47.04 -6.05
CA ALA A 312 21.57 47.60 -5.14
C ALA A 312 22.56 46.53 -4.67
N GLN A 313 23.39 46.04 -5.59
CA GLN A 313 24.73 45.47 -5.32
C GLN A 313 25.61 45.66 -6.55
#